data_AF-A0A1C5YQL8-F1
#
_entry.id   AF-A0A1C5YQL8-F1
#
_cell.length_a   1.000
_cell.length_b   1.000
_cell.length_c   1.000
_cell.angle_alpha   90.00
_cell.angle_beta   90.00
_cell.angle_gamma   90.00
#
_symmetry.space_group_name_H-M   'P 1'
#
loop_
_entity.id
_entity.type
_entity.pdbx_description
1 polymer ?
#
loop_
_entity_poly.entity_id
_entity_poly.type
_entity_poly.pdbx_seq_one_letter_code
_entity_poly.pdbx_strand_id
1 'polypeptide(L)'
;MLDIDEEKIREEKALDGYYMLLTSEMETSDDEIIDMYRGLWRIEESFKVTKSELEARPVYVWTKEHIETHFITCFVALTIARILENKLERKYSIGTILESLSKAECSLIQQNYYLFDYYDEVLKDIGRVTDIDFGKRIRTLGEIKKVLAKTKSRKNTMKI
;
A
#
# COMPACT_ATOMS: atom_id res chain seq x y z
N MET A 1 45.47 18.89 15.89
CA MET A 1 44.57 19.58 16.83
C MET A 1 43.30 19.84 16.03
N LEU A 2 42.20 19.16 16.35
CA LEU A 2 40.91 19.42 15.72
C LEU A 2 40.34 20.64 16.42
N ASP A 3 40.22 21.75 15.71
CA ASP A 3 39.68 23.01 16.21
C ASP A 3 38.26 23.19 15.69
N ILE A 4 37.38 23.74 16.53
CA ILE A 4 35.97 23.93 16.16
C ILE A 4 35.86 25.28 15.45
N ASP A 5 35.33 25.26 14.22
CA ASP A 5 35.05 26.47 13.46
C ASP A 5 33.80 27.18 14.02
N GLU A 6 34.02 28.10 14.95
CA GLU A 6 32.95 28.88 15.60
C GLU A 6 32.22 29.83 14.65
N GLU A 7 32.86 30.22 13.54
CA GLU A 7 32.26 31.12 12.55
C GLU A 7 31.21 30.37 11.74
N LYS A 8 31.56 29.17 11.27
CA LYS A 8 30.63 28.26 10.59
C LYS A 8 29.43 27.87 11.46
N ILE A 9 29.64 27.63 12.76
CA ILE A 9 28.54 27.34 13.71
C ILE A 9 27.58 28.52 13.85
N ARG A 10 28.09 29.76 13.79
CA ARG A 10 27.25 30.97 13.91
C ARG A 10 26.40 31.18 12.66
N GLU A 11 26.96 30.91 11.49
CA GLU A 11 26.23 30.94 10.21
C GLU A 11 25.13 29.87 10.15
N GLU A 12 25.44 28.63 10.55
CA GLU A 12 24.45 27.55 10.62
C GLU A 12 23.33 27.86 11.62
N LYS A 13 23.66 28.41 12.81
CA LYS A 13 22.66 28.83 13.81
C LYS A 13 21.71 29.92 13.33
N ALA A 14 22.15 30.81 12.43
CA ALA A 14 21.29 31.85 11.88
C ALA A 14 20.21 31.27 10.95
N LEU A 15 20.45 30.07 10.42
CA LEU A 15 19.57 29.34 9.51
C LEU A 15 18.78 28.24 10.21
N ASP A 16 18.98 28.04 11.51
CA ASP A 16 18.23 27.07 12.31
C ASP A 16 16.73 27.37 12.26
N GLY A 17 15.94 26.38 11.81
CA GLY A 17 14.48 26.48 11.67
C GLY A 17 13.98 26.88 10.28
N TYR A 18 14.87 27.23 9.35
CA TYR A 18 14.51 27.42 7.94
C TYR A 18 14.65 26.11 7.16
N TYR A 19 13.69 25.82 6.29
CA TYR A 19 13.73 24.68 5.39
C TYR A 19 13.91 25.16 3.95
N MET A 20 15.07 24.91 3.35
CA MET A 20 15.38 25.33 1.99
C MET A 20 15.13 24.20 1.00
N LEU A 21 14.24 24.43 0.02
CA LEU A 21 14.00 23.52 -1.10
C LEU A 21 14.86 23.97 -2.29
N LEU A 22 15.75 23.10 -2.75
CA LEU A 22 16.53 23.28 -3.96
C LEU A 22 15.90 22.44 -5.08
N THR A 23 15.45 23.07 -6.16
CA THR A 23 14.84 22.40 -7.31
C THR A 23 15.42 22.92 -8.63
N SER A 24 15.45 22.05 -9.65
CA SER A 24 15.76 22.42 -11.04
C SER A 24 14.54 22.94 -11.81
N GLU A 25 13.35 22.81 -11.23
CA GLU A 25 12.09 23.22 -11.85
C GLU A 25 11.93 24.75 -11.77
N MET A 26 12.17 25.44 -12.89
CA MET A 26 12.15 26.91 -12.98
C MET A 26 10.78 27.48 -13.39
N GLU A 27 9.89 26.65 -13.93
CA GLU A 27 8.57 27.06 -14.45
C GLU A 27 7.40 26.68 -13.54
N THR A 28 7.68 25.97 -12.44
CA THR A 28 6.67 25.53 -11.48
C THR A 28 6.49 26.59 -10.39
N SER A 29 5.26 26.81 -9.93
CA SER A 29 5.01 27.77 -8.85
C SER A 29 5.57 27.27 -7.51
N ASP A 30 5.90 28.20 -6.61
CA ASP A 30 6.41 27.89 -5.27
C ASP A 30 5.45 26.96 -4.50
N ASP A 31 4.14 27.22 -4.60
CA ASP A 31 3.10 26.40 -3.95
C ASP A 31 3.08 24.95 -4.47
N GLU A 32 3.21 24.77 -5.79
CA GLU A 32 3.30 23.44 -6.41
C GLU A 32 4.58 22.71 -6.02
N ILE A 33 5.72 23.41 -5.92
CA ILE A 33 6.99 22.84 -5.44
C ILE A 33 6.84 22.34 -4.01
N ILE A 34 6.20 23.13 -3.13
CA ILE A 34 5.92 22.75 -1.75
C ILE A 34 5.01 21.52 -1.69
N ASP A 35 3.96 21.47 -2.51
CA ASP A 35 3.02 20.34 -2.52
C ASP A 35 3.65 19.05 -3.10
N MET A 36 4.50 19.16 -4.12
CA MET A 36 5.33 18.04 -4.57
C MET A 36 6.23 17.53 -3.46
N TYR A 37 6.88 18.45 -2.73
CA TYR A 37 7.74 18.09 -1.61
C TYR A 37 6.95 17.38 -0.49
N ARG A 38 5.77 17.87 -0.14
CA ARG A 38 4.86 17.20 0.81
C ARG A 38 4.46 15.80 0.33
N GLY A 39 4.41 15.57 -0.98
CA GLY A 39 4.21 14.28 -1.59
C GLY A 39 5.25 13.21 -1.21
N LEU A 40 6.48 13.60 -0.82
CA LEU A 40 7.53 12.66 -0.41
C LEU A 40 7.13 11.84 0.81
N TRP A 41 6.29 12.36 1.70
CA TRP A 41 5.78 11.62 2.86
C TRP A 41 5.10 10.30 2.45
N ARG A 42 4.53 10.21 1.24
CA ARG A 42 3.92 8.98 0.71
C ARG A 42 4.94 7.85 0.54
N ILE A 43 6.19 8.20 0.27
CA ILE A 43 7.31 7.25 0.18
C ILE A 43 7.63 6.73 1.59
N GLU A 44 7.70 7.61 2.59
CA GLU A 44 7.92 7.22 3.99
C GLU A 44 6.81 6.31 4.51
N GLU A 45 5.55 6.65 4.22
CA GLU A 45 4.40 5.82 4.56
C GLU A 45 4.50 4.44 3.89
N SER A 46 4.89 4.39 2.61
CA SER A 46 5.10 3.13 1.89
C SER A 46 6.20 2.29 2.54
N PHE A 47 7.31 2.90 2.97
CA PHE A 47 8.35 2.20 3.72
C PHE A 47 7.87 1.71 5.08
N LYS A 48 7.01 2.48 5.77
CA LYS A 48 6.41 2.07 7.04
C LYS A 48 5.54 0.83 6.86
N VAL A 49 4.60 0.86 5.91
CA VAL A 49 3.71 -0.27 5.57
C VAL A 49 4.52 -1.51 5.17
N THR A 50 5.54 -1.34 4.34
CA THR A 50 6.40 -2.44 3.89
C THR A 50 7.13 -3.13 5.05
N LYS A 51 7.50 -2.37 6.07
CA LYS A 51 8.21 -2.87 7.25
C LYS A 51 7.26 -3.46 8.31
N SER A 52 6.08 -2.88 8.51
CA SER A 52 5.13 -3.31 9.56
C SER A 52 4.15 -4.37 9.07
N GLU A 53 3.45 -4.12 7.97
CA GLU A 53 2.36 -4.97 7.48
C GLU A 53 2.85 -6.12 6.61
N LEU A 54 3.92 -5.88 5.83
CA LEU A 54 4.42 -6.84 4.84
C LEU A 54 5.72 -7.52 5.26
N GLU A 55 6.19 -7.26 6.48
CA GLU A 55 7.39 -7.88 7.08
C GLU A 55 8.61 -7.95 6.14
N ALA A 56 8.84 -6.92 5.32
CA ALA A 56 9.90 -6.95 4.30
C ALA A 56 11.32 -7.04 4.88
N ARG A 57 11.49 -6.91 6.19
CA ARG A 57 12.76 -7.21 6.85
C ARG A 57 12.97 -8.74 6.79
N PRO A 58 14.02 -9.23 6.10
CA PRO A 58 14.26 -10.67 5.96
C PRO A 58 14.78 -11.24 7.28
N VAL A 59 13.89 -11.50 8.23
CA VAL A 59 14.26 -12.07 9.54
C VAL A 59 14.51 -13.58 9.43
N TYR A 60 13.82 -14.25 8.51
CA TYR A 60 13.77 -15.72 8.41
C TYR A 60 14.48 -16.29 7.17
N VAL A 61 15.11 -15.45 6.34
CA VAL A 61 15.81 -15.86 5.12
C VAL A 61 17.23 -15.30 5.10
N TRP A 62 18.21 -16.10 4.66
CA TRP A 62 19.63 -15.75 4.74
C TRP A 62 20.39 -15.82 3.42
N THR A 63 19.89 -16.56 2.42
CA THR A 63 20.51 -16.60 1.10
C THR A 63 20.12 -15.36 0.30
N LYS A 64 21.05 -14.86 -0.52
CA LYS A 64 20.80 -13.68 -1.38
C LYS A 64 19.54 -13.86 -2.23
N GLU A 65 19.38 -15.03 -2.86
CA GLU A 65 18.21 -15.33 -3.70
C GLU A 65 16.89 -15.29 -2.93
N HIS A 66 16.85 -15.83 -1.70
CA HIS A 66 15.63 -15.80 -0.88
C HIS A 66 15.31 -14.39 -0.38
N ILE A 67 16.33 -13.60 -0.04
CA ILE A 67 16.17 -12.19 0.35
C ILE A 67 15.58 -11.38 -0.80
N GLU A 68 16.13 -11.54 -2.01
CA GLU A 68 15.63 -10.86 -3.22
C GLU A 68 14.19 -11.27 -3.53
N THR A 69 13.88 -12.57 -3.45
CA THR A 69 12.52 -13.09 -3.69
C THR A 69 11.51 -12.58 -2.66
N HIS A 70 11.88 -12.57 -1.38
CA HIS A 70 11.04 -12.01 -0.30
C HIS A 70 10.73 -10.54 -0.56
N PHE A 71 11.77 -9.75 -0.85
CA PHE A 71 11.61 -8.33 -1.13
C PHE A 71 10.71 -8.06 -2.34
N ILE A 72 10.90 -8.79 -3.44
CA ILE A 72 10.04 -8.68 -4.62
C ILE A 72 8.59 -9.02 -4.27
N THR A 73 8.36 -10.07 -3.48
CA THR A 73 7.01 -10.47 -3.06
C THR A 73 6.34 -9.37 -2.23
N CYS A 74 7.05 -8.81 -1.25
CA CYS A 74 6.56 -7.67 -0.46
C CYS A 74 6.27 -6.45 -1.35
N PHE A 75 7.13 -6.16 -2.32
CA PHE A 75 6.94 -5.03 -3.23
C PHE A 75 5.69 -5.20 -4.12
N VAL A 76 5.45 -6.41 -4.64
CA VAL A 76 4.23 -6.72 -5.40
C VAL A 76 3.00 -6.59 -4.51
N ALA A 77 3.04 -7.12 -3.29
CA ALA A 77 1.94 -7.00 -2.33
C ALA A 77 1.62 -5.53 -2.02
N LEU A 78 2.65 -4.70 -1.76
CA LEU A 78 2.50 -3.26 -1.56
C LEU A 78 1.86 -2.58 -2.76
N THR A 79 2.32 -2.93 -3.98
CA THR A 79 1.79 -2.36 -5.23
C THR A 79 0.30 -2.65 -5.37
N ILE A 80 -0.13 -3.89 -5.10
CA ILE A 80 -1.54 -4.29 -5.13
C ILE A 80 -2.34 -3.50 -4.08
N ALA A 81 -1.83 -3.41 -2.85
CA ALA A 81 -2.47 -2.66 -1.77
C ALA A 81 -2.63 -1.17 -2.12
N ARG A 82 -1.61 -0.54 -2.71
CA ARG A 82 -1.66 0.87 -3.17
C ARG A 82 -2.64 1.08 -4.32
N ILE A 83 -2.73 0.13 -5.25
CA ILE A 83 -3.76 0.17 -6.31
C ILE A 83 -5.15 0.13 -5.69
N LEU A 84 -5.37 -0.74 -4.70
CA LEU A 84 -6.66 -0.86 -4.03
C LEU A 84 -7.01 0.40 -3.24
N GLU A 85 -6.06 0.92 -2.45
CA GLU A 85 -6.20 2.20 -1.73
C GLU A 85 -6.56 3.35 -2.69
N ASN A 86 -5.90 3.42 -3.85
CA ASN A 86 -6.19 4.45 -4.85
C ASN A 86 -7.59 4.30 -5.45
N LYS A 87 -8.06 3.08 -5.69
CA LYS A 87 -9.43 2.84 -6.16
C LYS A 87 -10.50 3.10 -5.09
N LEU A 88 -10.12 3.07 -3.81
CA LEU A 88 -10.93 3.48 -2.68
C LEU A 88 -10.80 4.98 -2.38
N GLU A 89 -10.19 5.75 -3.30
CA GLU A 89 -9.99 7.20 -3.18
C GLU A 89 -9.26 7.59 -1.88
N ARG A 90 -8.40 6.70 -1.37
CA ARG A 90 -7.65 6.87 -0.10
C ARG A 90 -8.56 7.11 1.11
N LYS A 91 -9.80 6.62 1.08
CA LYS A 91 -10.74 6.70 2.20
C LYS A 91 -10.24 5.96 3.46
N TYR A 92 -9.46 4.89 3.26
CA TYR A 92 -8.94 4.04 4.33
C TYR A 92 -7.42 3.91 4.22
N SER A 93 -6.75 3.79 5.37
CA SER A 93 -5.32 3.47 5.41
C SER A 93 -5.06 2.04 4.89
N ILE A 94 -3.86 1.79 4.36
CA ILE A 94 -3.49 0.44 3.91
C ILE A 94 -3.62 -0.59 5.03
N GLY A 95 -3.18 -0.26 6.26
CA GLY A 95 -3.30 -1.18 7.39
C GLY A 95 -4.74 -1.61 7.63
N THR A 96 -5.68 -0.66 7.59
CA THR A 96 -7.12 -0.94 7.73
C THR A 96 -7.66 -1.82 6.60
N ILE A 97 -7.22 -1.57 5.36
CA ILE A 97 -7.60 -2.37 4.18
C ILE A 97 -7.10 -3.81 4.34
N LEU A 98 -5.83 -3.99 4.71
CA LEU A 98 -5.20 -5.30 4.89
C LEU A 98 -5.83 -6.07 6.06
N GLU A 99 -6.07 -5.40 7.19
CA GLU A 99 -6.73 -5.99 8.36
C GLU A 99 -8.14 -6.50 8.01
N SER A 100 -8.93 -5.67 7.32
CA SER A 100 -10.28 -6.02 6.91
C SER A 100 -10.30 -7.20 5.91
N LEU A 101 -9.37 -7.21 4.95
CA LEU A 101 -9.21 -8.31 4.00
C LEU A 101 -8.72 -9.61 4.67
N SER A 102 -7.82 -9.52 5.64
CA SER A 102 -7.37 -10.68 6.42
C SER A 102 -8.51 -11.29 7.22
N LYS A 103 -9.42 -10.49 7.77
CA LYS A 103 -10.61 -11.00 8.46
C LYS A 103 -11.65 -11.60 7.51
N ALA A 104 -11.60 -11.29 6.21
CA ALA A 104 -12.49 -11.86 5.20
C ALA A 104 -12.17 -13.33 4.82
N GLU A 105 -11.35 -14.02 5.62
CA GLU A 105 -11.07 -15.44 5.50
C GLU A 105 -12.35 -16.29 5.57
N CYS A 106 -12.28 -17.51 5.05
CA CYS A 106 -13.43 -18.39 5.01
C CYS A 106 -13.13 -19.79 5.53
N SER A 107 -14.13 -20.37 6.19
CA SER A 107 -14.07 -21.73 6.73
C SER A 107 -14.88 -22.70 5.86
N LEU A 108 -14.34 -23.89 5.61
CA LEU A 108 -15.09 -24.97 4.96
C LEU A 108 -16.09 -25.56 5.96
N ILE A 109 -17.39 -25.43 5.70
CA ILE A 109 -18.42 -26.05 6.56
C ILE A 109 -18.59 -27.52 6.16
N GLN A 110 -19.09 -27.77 4.95
CA GLN A 110 -19.46 -29.11 4.48
C GLN A 110 -19.38 -29.17 2.95
N GLN A 111 -18.79 -30.24 2.42
CA GLN A 111 -18.65 -30.53 0.99
C GLN A 111 -18.07 -29.37 0.17
N ASN A 112 -18.93 -28.52 -0.40
CA ASN A 112 -18.59 -27.42 -1.31
C ASN A 112 -18.98 -26.04 -0.75
N TYR A 113 -19.40 -25.94 0.50
CA TYR A 113 -19.86 -24.70 1.12
C TYR A 113 -18.78 -24.05 2.00
N TYR A 114 -18.51 -22.78 1.71
CA TYR A 114 -17.56 -21.93 2.43
C TYR A 114 -18.32 -20.82 3.17
N LEU A 115 -17.98 -20.63 4.46
CA LEU A 115 -18.54 -19.60 5.33
C LEU A 115 -17.59 -18.41 5.45
N PHE A 116 -18.13 -17.23 5.23
CA PHE A 116 -17.54 -15.93 5.53
C PHE A 116 -18.29 -15.36 6.73
N ASP A 117 -17.60 -15.23 7.86
CA ASP A 117 -18.17 -14.83 9.15
C ASP A 117 -17.91 -13.36 9.51
N TYR A 118 -17.03 -12.68 8.76
CA TYR A 118 -16.70 -11.28 8.93
C TYR A 118 -17.22 -10.40 7.79
N TYR A 119 -17.75 -9.22 8.15
CA TYR A 119 -18.17 -8.18 7.20
C TYR A 119 -18.13 -6.81 7.89
N ASP A 120 -17.54 -5.81 7.23
CA ASP A 120 -17.47 -4.42 7.72
C ASP A 120 -17.71 -3.42 6.57
N GLU A 121 -17.66 -2.12 6.89
CA GLU A 121 -17.82 -1.07 5.88
C GLU A 121 -16.68 -1.04 4.85
N VAL A 122 -15.48 -1.48 5.22
CA VAL A 122 -14.31 -1.50 4.34
C VAL A 122 -14.51 -2.57 3.26
N LEU A 123 -14.94 -3.78 3.62
CA LEU A 123 -15.29 -4.85 2.69
C LEU A 123 -16.48 -4.49 1.81
N LYS A 124 -17.44 -3.72 2.32
CA LYS A 124 -18.53 -3.16 1.52
C LYS A 124 -18.00 -2.27 0.39
N ASP A 125 -17.09 -1.35 0.71
CA ASP A 125 -16.52 -0.43 -0.26
C ASP A 125 -15.55 -1.13 -1.23
N ILE A 126 -14.71 -2.04 -0.72
CA ILE A 126 -13.88 -2.92 -1.56
C ILE A 126 -14.76 -3.73 -2.52
N GLY A 127 -15.87 -4.28 -2.03
CA GLY A 127 -16.78 -5.07 -2.83
C GLY A 127 -17.39 -4.29 -4.00
N ARG A 128 -17.77 -3.03 -3.78
CA ARG A 128 -18.26 -2.13 -4.83
C ARG A 128 -17.20 -1.87 -5.90
N VAL A 129 -15.97 -1.58 -5.49
CA VAL A 129 -14.86 -1.26 -6.40
C VAL A 129 -14.37 -2.50 -7.18
N THR A 130 -14.46 -3.68 -6.58
CA THR A 130 -13.94 -4.93 -7.16
C THR A 130 -15.01 -5.78 -7.87
N ASP A 131 -16.29 -5.44 -7.75
CA ASP A 131 -17.44 -6.25 -8.19
C ASP A 131 -17.49 -7.62 -7.48
N ILE A 132 -17.18 -7.63 -6.18
CA ILE A 132 -17.19 -8.82 -5.32
C ILE A 132 -18.12 -8.59 -4.13
N ASP A 133 -19.14 -9.43 -3.98
CA ASP A 133 -20.06 -9.34 -2.83
C ASP A 133 -19.51 -10.05 -1.58
N PHE A 134 -18.81 -9.31 -0.72
CA PHE A 134 -18.33 -9.82 0.58
C PHE A 134 -19.43 -10.05 1.61
N GLY A 135 -20.66 -9.52 1.41
CA GLY A 135 -21.77 -9.71 2.34
C GLY A 135 -22.39 -11.11 2.27
N LYS A 136 -22.09 -11.87 1.22
CA LYS A 136 -22.59 -13.24 1.05
C LYS A 136 -21.86 -14.21 1.98
N ARG A 137 -22.47 -14.48 3.14
CA ARG A 137 -21.95 -15.37 4.19
C ARG A 137 -21.65 -16.79 3.73
N ILE A 138 -22.47 -17.39 2.86
CA ILE A 138 -22.25 -18.77 2.41
C ILE A 138 -22.08 -18.78 0.89
N ARG A 139 -20.96 -19.32 0.41
CA ARG A 139 -20.67 -19.47 -1.02
C ARG A 139 -20.35 -20.92 -1.35
N THR A 140 -20.79 -21.36 -2.53
CA THR A 140 -20.33 -22.64 -3.05
C THR A 140 -18.97 -22.49 -3.75
N LEU A 141 -18.22 -23.59 -3.86
CA LEU A 141 -16.99 -23.63 -4.66
C LEU A 141 -17.22 -23.18 -6.11
N GLY A 142 -18.38 -23.53 -6.69
CA GLY A 142 -18.76 -23.10 -8.04
C GLY A 142 -18.93 -21.59 -8.17
N GLU A 143 -19.49 -20.95 -7.15
CA GLU A 143 -19.64 -19.49 -7.11
C GLU A 143 -18.31 -18.77 -6.94
N ILE A 144 -17.43 -19.27 -6.07
CA ILE A 144 -16.07 -18.75 -5.91
C ILE A 144 -15.30 -18.86 -7.24
N LYS A 145 -15.37 -20.03 -7.89
CA LYS A 145 -14.77 -20.23 -9.23
C LYS A 145 -15.34 -19.27 -10.28
N LYS A 146 -16.65 -18.97 -10.25
CA LYS A 146 -17.26 -17.98 -11.15
C LYS A 146 -16.71 -16.58 -10.92
N VAL A 147 -16.53 -16.15 -9.68
CA VAL A 147 -15.89 -14.85 -9.37
C VAL A 147 -14.46 -14.81 -9.91
N LEU A 148 -13.68 -15.86 -9.68
CA LEU A 148 -12.31 -15.98 -10.22
C LEU A 148 -12.27 -16.07 -11.76
N ALA A 149 -13.30 -16.63 -12.39
CA ALA A 149 -13.38 -16.71 -13.85
C ALA A 149 -13.70 -15.34 -14.48
N LYS A 150 -14.54 -14.52 -13.82
CA LYS A 150 -14.87 -13.16 -14.29
C LYS A 150 -13.63 -12.27 -14.45
N THR A 151 -12.61 -12.44 -13.59
CA THR A 151 -11.37 -11.65 -13.69
C THR A 151 -10.57 -11.98 -14.95
N LYS A 152 -10.65 -13.22 -15.46
CA LYS A 152 -9.99 -13.63 -16.72
C LYS A 152 -10.69 -13.09 -17.97
N SER A 153 -12.00 -12.91 -17.91
CA SER A 153 -12.82 -12.47 -19.05
C SER A 153 -12.79 -10.96 -19.31
N ARG A 154 -12.29 -10.14 -18.38
CA ARG A 154 -12.23 -8.67 -18.50
C ARG A 154 -11.21 -8.13 -19.52
N LYS A 155 -10.55 -9.01 -20.29
CA LYS A 155 -9.44 -8.71 -21.20
C LYS A 155 -9.73 -7.81 -22.42
N ASN A 156 -10.92 -7.23 -22.60
CA ASN A 156 -11.26 -6.59 -23.89
C ASN A 156 -11.83 -5.16 -23.87
N THR A 157 -11.72 -4.39 -22.79
CA THR A 157 -12.28 -3.01 -22.77
C THR A 157 -11.31 -1.90 -22.35
N MET A 158 -10.00 -2.13 -22.39
CA MET A 158 -9.02 -1.04 -22.43
C MET A 158 -8.25 -1.12 -23.75
N LYS A 159 -8.89 -0.65 -24.82
CA LYS A 159 -8.15 -0.06 -25.95
C LYS A 159 -7.74 1.33 -25.48
N ILE A 160 -6.44 1.50 -25.23
CA ILE A 160 -5.77 2.81 -25.27
C ILE A 160 -5.56 3.13 -26.75
#